data_AF-A0A1G7ULI6-F1
#
_entry.id   AF-A0A1G7ULI6-F1
#
_cell.length_a   1.000
_cell.length_b   1.000
_cell.length_c   1.000
_cell.angle_alpha   90.00
_cell.angle_beta   90.00
_cell.angle_gamma   90.00
#
_symmetry.space_group_name_H-M   'P 1'
#
loop_
_entity.id
_entity.type
_entity.pdbx_description
1 polymer ?
#
loop_
_entity_poly.entity_id
_entity_poly.type
_entity_poly.pdbx_seq_one_letter_code
_entity_poly.pdbx_strand_id
1 'polypeptide(L)'
;MTDLGRAATDLSDSPDASPAAMPEMTPTDFKTWRKSLGMSQKQAAEALGLKRRVVQYYEKGERDGDKVDIPKSVRLACWALAQGVSDYRGPLKAPRTELPEPKKAPQPPAGE
;
A
#
# COMPACT_ATOMS: atom_id res chain seq x y z
N MET A 1 14.84 48.02 46.83
CA MET A 1 14.77 46.75 47.57
C MET A 1 13.31 46.50 47.84
N THR A 2 12.57 45.69 47.10
CA THR A 2 12.81 44.32 46.56
C THR A 2 11.95 44.18 45.30
N ASP A 3 12.51 43.90 44.12
CA ASP A 3 12.94 42.62 43.53
C ASP A 3 11.95 42.17 42.43
N LEU A 4 12.49 42.11 41.22
CA LEU A 4 11.82 41.87 39.94
C LEU A 4 11.69 40.36 39.71
N GLY A 5 10.52 39.80 39.92
CA GLY A 5 10.20 38.41 39.55
C GLY A 5 9.72 38.28 38.11
N ARG A 6 10.66 38.23 37.15
CA ARG A 6 10.43 37.85 35.75
C ARG A 6 10.65 36.35 35.61
N ALA A 7 9.58 35.56 35.56
CA ALA A 7 9.66 34.16 35.13
C ALA A 7 9.28 34.10 33.64
N ALA A 8 10.31 34.04 32.82
CA ALA A 8 10.23 33.55 31.46
C ALA A 8 10.23 32.01 31.46
N THR A 9 9.83 31.46 30.31
CA THR A 9 9.98 30.06 29.85
C THR A 9 9.07 29.02 30.51
N ASP A 10 7.97 28.71 29.83
CA ASP A 10 7.73 27.32 29.44
C ASP A 10 7.26 27.29 27.98
N LEU A 11 8.26 27.23 27.10
CA LEU A 11 8.17 26.98 25.68
C LEU A 11 8.93 25.68 25.45
N SER A 12 8.31 24.52 25.73
CA SER A 12 8.62 23.23 25.08
C SER A 12 8.00 22.06 25.84
N ASP A 13 6.85 21.55 25.38
CA ASP A 13 6.70 20.10 25.20
C ASP A 13 5.55 19.78 24.22
N SER A 14 5.90 19.53 22.97
CA SER A 14 5.33 18.44 22.17
C SER A 14 5.99 18.42 20.80
N PRO A 15 7.07 17.63 20.66
CA PRO A 15 7.72 17.40 19.39
C PRO A 15 7.07 16.21 18.68
N ASP A 16 5.93 16.39 18.00
CA ASP A 16 5.65 15.60 16.77
C ASP A 16 4.39 16.05 15.99
N ALA A 17 4.30 17.33 15.61
CA ALA A 17 3.44 17.69 14.48
C ALA A 17 4.25 17.54 13.18
N SER A 18 4.61 16.30 12.83
CA SER A 18 5.30 16.01 11.57
C SER A 18 4.40 16.38 10.37
N PRO A 19 4.86 17.21 9.41
CA PRO A 19 4.01 17.82 8.38
C PRO A 19 3.72 16.91 7.17
N ALA A 20 3.55 15.59 7.35
CA ALA A 20 3.48 14.63 6.24
C ALA A 20 2.28 13.67 6.26
N ALA A 21 1.18 13.99 6.94
CA ALA A 21 -0.05 13.21 6.85
C ALA A 21 -0.78 13.51 5.52
N MET A 22 -0.25 12.96 4.42
CA MET A 22 -1.02 12.76 3.19
C MET A 22 -2.35 12.09 3.55
N PRO A 23 -3.47 12.40 2.88
CA PRO A 23 -4.76 11.82 3.24
C PRO A 23 -4.70 10.30 3.08
N GLU A 24 -4.54 9.61 4.22
CA GLU A 24 -4.67 8.17 4.30
C GLU A 24 -6.16 7.85 4.20
N MET A 25 -6.51 6.84 3.39
CA MET A 25 -7.89 6.38 3.26
C MET A 25 -8.45 6.09 4.66
N THR A 26 -9.50 6.81 5.07
CA THR A 26 -10.10 6.63 6.39
C THR A 26 -10.98 5.37 6.44
N PRO A 27 -11.37 4.87 7.62
CA PRO A 27 -12.34 3.78 7.74
C PRO A 27 -13.66 4.06 7.01
N THR A 28 -14.12 5.32 7.07
CA THR A 28 -15.32 5.78 6.37
C THR A 28 -15.13 5.76 4.85
N ASP A 29 -13.98 6.19 4.34
CA ASP A 29 -13.66 6.15 2.90
C ASP A 29 -13.62 4.70 2.40
N PHE A 30 -13.00 3.79 3.15
CA PHE A 30 -12.93 2.36 2.82
C PHE A 30 -14.30 1.72 2.76
N LYS A 31 -15.16 2.01 3.73
CA LYS A 31 -16.55 1.55 3.74
C LYS A 31 -17.34 2.13 2.55
N THR A 32 -17.12 3.39 2.21
CA THR A 32 -17.78 4.08 1.10
C THR A 32 -17.37 3.49 -0.24
N TRP A 33 -16.08 3.30 -0.47
CA TRP A 33 -15.52 2.61 -1.65
C TRP A 33 -16.15 1.23 -1.85
N ARG A 34 -16.21 0.41 -0.79
CA ARG A 34 -16.81 -0.92 -0.91
C ARG A 34 -18.27 -0.84 -1.33
N LYS A 35 -19.04 0.07 -0.72
CA LYS A 35 -20.45 0.27 -1.02
C LYS A 35 -20.67 0.82 -2.42
N SER A 36 -19.81 1.70 -2.93
CA SER A 36 -19.92 2.23 -4.29
C SER A 36 -19.74 1.15 -5.36
N LEU A 37 -19.00 0.08 -5.04
CA LEU A 37 -18.87 -1.10 -5.90
C LEU A 37 -19.97 -2.17 -5.67
N GLY A 38 -20.95 -1.90 -4.81
CA GLY A 38 -22.03 -2.84 -4.51
C GLY A 38 -21.57 -4.12 -3.78
N MET A 39 -20.37 -4.13 -3.21
CA MET A 39 -19.78 -5.32 -2.61
C MET A 39 -20.22 -5.51 -1.16
N SER A 40 -20.53 -6.73 -0.76
CA SER A 40 -20.56 -7.14 0.65
C SER A 40 -19.14 -7.15 1.25
N GLN A 41 -19.02 -7.18 2.58
CA GLN A 41 -17.70 -7.33 3.23
C GLN A 41 -16.99 -8.63 2.83
N LYS A 42 -17.74 -9.71 2.54
CA LYS A 42 -17.17 -10.97 2.06
C LYS A 42 -16.59 -10.81 0.66
N GLN A 43 -17.35 -10.24 -0.27
CA GLN A 43 -16.90 -10.01 -1.66
C GLN A 43 -15.69 -9.08 -1.73
N ALA A 44 -15.68 -8.01 -0.92
CA ALA A 44 -14.52 -7.11 -0.86
C ALA A 44 -13.27 -7.83 -0.33
N ALA A 45 -13.44 -8.72 0.66
CA ALA A 45 -12.34 -9.51 1.18
C ALA A 45 -11.80 -10.48 0.11
N GLU A 46 -12.67 -11.15 -0.62
CA GLU A 46 -12.29 -12.02 -1.74
C GLU A 46 -11.55 -11.25 -2.84
N ALA A 47 -12.08 -10.09 -3.25
CA ALA A 47 -11.48 -9.25 -4.29
C ALA A 47 -10.11 -8.69 -3.89
N LEU A 48 -9.90 -8.39 -2.59
CA LEU A 48 -8.64 -7.88 -2.06
C LEU A 48 -7.66 -9.01 -1.65
N GLY A 49 -8.06 -10.28 -1.69
CA GLY A 49 -7.24 -11.39 -1.18
C GLY A 49 -7.04 -11.35 0.33
N LEU A 50 -8.02 -10.83 1.08
CA LEU A 50 -7.97 -10.68 2.54
C LEU A 50 -8.96 -11.61 3.25
N LYS A 51 -8.75 -11.84 4.54
CA LYS A 51 -9.79 -12.45 5.39
C LYS A 51 -10.91 -11.44 5.62
N ARG A 52 -12.18 -11.88 5.65
CA ARG A 52 -13.35 -11.01 5.93
C ARG A 52 -13.19 -10.15 7.19
N ARG A 53 -12.55 -10.70 8.23
CA ARG A 53 -12.30 -9.98 9.48
C ARG A 53 -11.38 -8.78 9.31
N VAL A 54 -10.42 -8.82 8.37
CA VAL A 54 -9.52 -7.70 8.08
C VAL A 54 -10.28 -6.52 7.48
N VAL A 55 -11.23 -6.79 6.56
CA VAL A 55 -12.14 -5.77 6.03
C VAL A 55 -12.95 -5.10 7.15
N GLN A 56 -13.40 -5.87 8.15
CA GLN A 56 -14.11 -5.31 9.31
C GLN A 56 -13.21 -4.40 10.16
N TYR A 57 -11.95 -4.79 10.39
CA TYR A 57 -11.00 -3.95 11.12
C TYR A 57 -10.76 -2.64 10.39
N TYR A 58 -10.58 -2.66 9.07
CA TYR A 58 -10.42 -1.45 8.27
C TYR A 58 -11.65 -0.54 8.27
N GLU A 59 -12.87 -1.09 8.20
CA GLU A 59 -14.09 -0.29 8.29
C GLU A 59 -14.36 0.28 9.68
N LYS A 60 -13.89 -0.42 10.72
CA LYS A 60 -14.02 0.03 12.11
C LYS A 60 -12.90 1.01 12.49
N GLY A 61 -11.73 0.89 11.86
CA GLY A 61 -10.52 1.61 12.21
C GLY A 61 -9.77 1.05 13.42
N GLU A 62 -10.10 -0.16 13.86
CA GLU A 62 -9.50 -0.78 15.05
C GLU A 62 -9.45 -2.32 14.98
N ARG A 63 -8.53 -2.91 15.75
CA ARG A 63 -8.39 -4.34 16.03
C ARG A 63 -8.07 -4.51 17.51
N ASP A 64 -8.96 -5.21 18.21
CA ASP A 64 -8.79 -5.54 19.63
C ASP A 64 -8.53 -4.33 20.54
N GLY A 65 -9.11 -3.17 20.18
CA GLY A 65 -8.95 -1.89 20.88
C GLY A 65 -7.85 -0.99 20.32
N ASP A 66 -6.92 -1.53 19.52
CA ASP A 66 -5.85 -0.76 18.90
C ASP A 66 -6.31 -0.16 17.58
N LYS A 67 -5.91 1.08 17.30
CA LYS A 67 -6.15 1.72 16.01
C LYS A 67 -5.46 0.94 14.90
N VAL A 68 -6.15 0.72 13.78
CA VAL A 68 -5.61 0.07 12.59
C VAL A 68 -5.76 0.98 11.38
N ASP A 69 -4.63 1.31 10.77
CA ASP A 69 -4.59 2.01 9.50
C ASP A 69 -4.72 1.02 8.32
N ILE A 70 -5.21 1.53 7.19
CA ILE A 70 -5.36 0.74 5.97
C ILE A 70 -4.03 0.78 5.20
N PRO A 71 -3.30 -0.34 5.02
CA PRO A 71 -1.98 -0.33 4.40
C PRO A 71 -2.01 0.24 2.97
N LYS A 72 -0.91 0.89 2.55
CA LYS A 72 -0.76 1.44 1.19
C LYS A 72 -1.10 0.43 0.10
N SER A 73 -0.68 -0.83 0.23
CA SER A 73 -0.99 -1.90 -0.72
C SER A 73 -2.49 -2.12 -0.89
N VAL A 74 -3.24 -2.09 0.22
CA VAL A 74 -4.70 -2.22 0.21
C VAL A 74 -5.34 -1.01 -0.45
N ARG A 75 -4.87 0.22 -0.13
CA ARG A 75 -5.38 1.45 -0.76
C ARG A 75 -5.20 1.44 -2.28
N LEU A 76 -4.04 0.99 -2.77
CA LEU A 76 -3.76 0.83 -4.19
C LEU A 76 -4.65 -0.24 -4.83
N ALA A 77 -4.87 -1.38 -4.14
CA ALA A 77 -5.78 -2.42 -4.61
C ALA A 77 -7.24 -1.93 -4.69
N CYS A 78 -7.70 -1.13 -3.72
CA CYS A 78 -9.03 -0.50 -3.79
C CYS A 78 -9.18 0.38 -5.04
N TRP A 79 -8.17 1.18 -5.35
CA TRP A 79 -8.16 1.99 -6.57
C TRP A 79 -8.20 1.10 -7.82
N ALA A 80 -7.36 0.07 -7.91
CA ALA A 80 -7.35 -0.87 -9.04
C ALA A 80 -8.72 -1.52 -9.26
N LEU A 81 -9.36 -2.01 -8.19
CA LEU A 81 -10.70 -2.60 -8.25
C LEU A 81 -11.76 -1.60 -8.69
N ALA A 82 -11.65 -0.33 -8.27
CA ALA A 82 -12.53 0.73 -8.73
C ALA A 82 -12.36 1.05 -10.23
N GLN A 83 -11.17 0.78 -10.80
CA GLN A 83 -10.92 0.83 -12.24
C GLN A 83 -11.31 -0.47 -12.98
N GLY A 84 -11.90 -1.45 -12.28
CA GLY A 84 -12.24 -2.75 -12.86
C GLY A 84 -11.04 -3.70 -13.05
N VAL A 85 -9.88 -3.38 -12.49
CA VAL A 85 -8.68 -4.24 -12.53
C VAL A 85 -8.70 -5.18 -11.33
N SER A 86 -9.04 -6.44 -11.57
CA SER A 86 -9.11 -7.48 -10.53
C SER A 86 -7.83 -8.31 -10.39
N ASP A 87 -6.90 -8.23 -11.34
CA ASP A 87 -5.71 -9.07 -11.36
C ASP A 87 -4.56 -8.42 -12.16
N TYR A 88 -3.31 -8.77 -11.83
CA TYR A 88 -2.10 -8.23 -12.47
C TYR A 88 -1.09 -9.35 -12.75
N ARG A 89 -0.70 -9.49 -14.02
CA ARG A 89 0.19 -10.57 -14.51
C ARG A 89 1.69 -10.18 -14.54
N GLY A 90 2.03 -9.00 -14.01
CA GLY A 90 3.37 -8.44 -14.14
C GLY A 90 3.55 -7.61 -15.41
N PRO A 91 4.74 -7.01 -15.61
CA PRO A 91 5.03 -6.26 -16.82
C PRO A 91 4.97 -7.17 -18.05
N LEU A 92 4.52 -6.62 -19.18
CA LEU A 92 4.66 -7.30 -20.47
C LEU A 92 6.13 -7.67 -20.63
N LYS A 93 6.41 -8.96 -20.82
CA LYS A 93 7.76 -9.38 -21.19
C LYS A 93 8.08 -8.64 -22.48
N ALA A 94 9.12 -7.81 -22.47
CA ALA A 94 9.70 -7.33 -23.72
C ALA A 94 9.92 -8.57 -24.60
N PRO A 95 9.65 -8.50 -25.92
CA PRO A 95 10.06 -9.57 -26.82
C PRO A 95 11.50 -9.90 -26.47
N ARG A 96 11.79 -11.17 -26.18
CA ARG A 96 13.17 -11.62 -26.04
C ARG A 96 13.80 -11.25 -27.36
N THR A 97 14.50 -10.12 -27.44
CA THR A 97 15.36 -9.82 -28.57
C THR A 97 16.30 -11.01 -28.58
N GLU A 98 16.14 -11.89 -29.57
CA GLU A 98 17.04 -13.00 -29.77
C GLU A 98 18.42 -12.37 -29.85
N LEU A 99 19.19 -12.46 -28.77
CA LEU A 99 20.63 -12.33 -28.86
C LEU A 99 21.02 -13.31 -29.96
N PRO A 100 21.69 -12.85 -31.04
CA PRO A 100 22.07 -13.76 -32.11
C PRO A 100 22.82 -14.92 -31.45
N GLU A 101 22.34 -16.14 -31.71
CA GLU A 101 22.96 -17.34 -31.15
C GLU A 101 24.47 -17.26 -31.38
N PRO A 102 25.30 -17.59 -30.37
CA PRO A 102 26.74 -17.60 -30.56
C PRO A 102 27.03 -18.54 -31.73
N LYS A 103 27.53 -17.98 -32.84
CA LYS A 103 27.95 -18.76 -34.01
C LYS A 103 28.84 -19.88 -33.51
N LYS A 104 28.37 -21.12 -33.64
CA LYS A 104 29.13 -22.32 -33.27
C LYS A 104 30.49 -22.22 -33.95
N ALA A 105 31.55 -22.10 -33.15
CA ALA A 105 32.91 -22.05 -33.68
C ALA A 105 33.16 -23.32 -34.51
N PRO A 106 33.93 -23.24 -35.62
CA PRO A 106 34.27 -24.43 -36.39
C PRO A 106 34.95 -25.43 -35.46
N GLN A 107 34.41 -26.65 -35.37
CA GLN A 107 35.12 -27.73 -34.70
C GLN A 107 36.43 -27.97 -35.45
N PRO A 108 37.60 -28.00 -34.78
CA PRO A 108 38.84 -28.36 -35.44
C PRO A 108 38.70 -29.77 -36.01
N PRO A 109 39.30 -30.04 -37.19
CA PRO A 109 39.17 -31.34 -37.82
C PRO A 109 39.70 -32.42 -36.89
N ALA A 110 38.93 -33.51 -36.75
CA ALA A 110 39.36 -34.69 -36.03
C ALA A 110 40.65 -35.22 -36.68
N GLY A 111 41.71 -35.31 -35.89
CA GLY A 111 43.01 -35.81 -36.31
C GLY A 111 42.96 -37.28 -36.73
N GLU A 112 43.87 -37.61 -37.66
CA GLU A 112 44.18 -38.95 -38.20
C GLU A 112 44.71 -39.93 -37.15
#